data_AF-A0A9D7A4J0-F1
#
_entry.id   AF-A0A9D7A4J0-F1
#
_cell.length_a   1.000
_cell.length_b   1.000
_cell.length_c   1.000
_cell.angle_alpha   90.00
_cell.angle_beta   90.00
_cell.angle_gamma   90.00
#
_symmetry.space_group_name_H-M   'P 1'
#
loop_
_entity.id
_entity.type
_entity.pdbx_description
1 polymer ?
#
loop_
_entity_poly.entity_id
_entity_poly.type
_entity_poly.pdbx_seq_one_letter_code
_entity_poly.pdbx_strand_id
1 'polypeptide(L)'
;MGAGKTFGGWRGAVRAVFAAAWVIAAGAAAAQVTNSTFTSSTSRTETFTDTQQAVREDTFSTRLLAVLDGSTTVYDMTFSAAFSDPLVQAAVLAAQGALTAAGSPDAVSFSGPTLTSTSTVVAGTSSVTQITGTIETATVTLETQIGPGSILIGDRGLCSGFSPATGPTGCPGGTLFTVLAGTTNFNANTHTATEIFRTVTTTSTFLTTAVYTLFGVRQGGGGTVPEPGALALALLALAALRLVPRRPRGRAERLA
;
A
#
# COMPACT_ATOMS: atom_id res chain seq x y z
N MET A 1 74.25 -4.64 106.78
CA MET A 1 73.22 -4.65 105.72
C MET A 1 73.81 -5.39 104.51
N GLY A 2 73.20 -6.52 104.13
CA GLY A 2 73.45 -7.33 102.92
C GLY A 2 74.85 -7.98 102.80
N ALA A 3 75.14 -9.24 103.11
CA ALA A 3 74.50 -10.53 102.76
C ALA A 3 74.12 -10.60 101.28
N GLY A 4 74.66 -11.48 100.42
CA GLY A 4 75.55 -12.62 100.59
C GLY A 4 76.02 -13.11 99.20
N LYS A 5 77.12 -13.86 99.22
CA LYS A 5 77.90 -14.40 98.09
C LYS A 5 77.17 -15.56 97.39
N THR A 6 77.43 -15.82 96.10
CA THR A 6 78.28 -16.93 95.58
C THR A 6 78.01 -17.28 94.10
N PHE A 7 79.11 -17.60 93.41
CA PHE A 7 79.27 -18.16 92.07
C PHE A 7 79.16 -19.70 92.10
N GLY A 8 78.74 -20.30 90.98
CA GLY A 8 78.88 -21.73 90.61
C GLY A 8 78.06 -22.00 89.35
N GLY A 9 78.62 -22.27 88.16
CA GLY A 9 79.31 -23.52 87.77
C GLY A 9 78.29 -24.66 87.64
N TRP A 10 78.19 -25.53 86.63
CA TRP A 10 78.94 -25.84 85.42
C TRP A 10 78.15 -26.99 84.72
N ARG A 11 78.08 -27.00 83.37
CA ARG A 11 77.89 -28.16 82.47
C ARG A 11 76.57 -28.96 82.44
N GLY A 12 76.06 -29.18 81.21
CA GLY A 12 75.30 -30.38 80.86
C GLY A 12 74.27 -30.17 79.76
N ALA A 13 74.65 -30.45 78.51
CA ALA A 13 73.76 -30.48 77.35
C ALA A 13 72.90 -31.75 77.34
N VAL A 14 71.59 -31.65 77.09
CA VAL A 14 70.81 -32.66 76.34
C VAL A 14 69.70 -31.96 75.57
N ARG A 15 69.63 -32.27 74.27
CA ARG A 15 68.62 -31.80 73.30
C ARG A 15 67.26 -32.41 73.60
N ALA A 16 66.19 -31.63 73.50
CA ALA A 16 64.85 -32.12 73.21
C ALA A 16 64.16 -31.15 72.25
N VAL A 17 64.03 -31.58 71.00
CA VAL A 17 63.26 -30.89 69.95
C VAL A 17 61.78 -31.17 70.22
N PHE A 18 61.01 -30.15 70.60
CA PHE A 18 59.55 -30.22 70.66
C PHE A 18 58.97 -29.74 69.32
N ALA A 19 58.51 -30.67 68.48
CA ALA A 19 57.65 -30.37 67.36
C ALA A 19 56.19 -30.49 67.83
N ALA A 20 55.49 -29.36 67.94
CA ALA A 20 54.06 -29.31 68.21
C ALA A 20 53.29 -29.65 66.94
N ALA A 21 52.73 -30.86 66.86
CA ALA A 21 51.78 -31.25 65.84
C ALA A 21 50.39 -30.69 66.20
N TRP A 22 49.99 -29.60 65.55
CA TRP A 22 48.59 -29.19 65.52
C TRP A 22 47.82 -30.21 64.68
N VAL A 23 46.97 -31.00 65.34
CA VAL A 23 45.92 -31.78 64.67
C VAL A 23 44.89 -30.77 64.17
N ILE A 24 45.06 -30.30 62.94
CA ILE A 24 43.95 -29.73 62.19
C ILE A 24 43.07 -30.94 61.88
N ALA A 25 41.98 -31.09 62.64
CA ALA A 25 40.86 -31.88 62.16
C ALA A 25 40.43 -31.23 60.85
N ALA A 26 40.89 -31.79 59.73
CA ALA A 26 40.24 -31.57 58.46
C ALA A 26 38.80 -32.00 58.71
N GLY A 27 37.91 -31.03 58.94
CA GLY A 27 36.49 -31.27 58.83
C GLY A 27 36.35 -31.92 57.46
N ALA A 28 35.97 -33.19 57.45
CA ALA A 28 35.65 -33.87 56.22
C ALA A 28 34.70 -32.92 55.52
N ALA A 29 35.15 -32.31 54.41
CA ALA A 29 34.24 -31.77 53.44
C ALA A 29 33.40 -33.00 53.10
N ALA A 30 32.25 -33.12 53.74
CA ALA A 30 31.26 -34.10 53.35
C ALA A 30 31.06 -33.77 51.88
N ALA A 31 31.62 -34.61 51.02
CA ALA A 31 31.28 -34.59 49.62
C ALA A 31 29.78 -34.84 49.63
N GLN A 32 28.99 -33.77 49.61
CA GLN A 32 27.58 -33.87 49.36
C GLN A 32 27.51 -34.45 47.95
N VAL A 33 27.23 -35.75 47.88
CA VAL A 33 26.87 -36.41 46.64
C VAL A 33 25.53 -35.80 46.24
N THR A 34 25.62 -34.65 45.61
CA THR A 34 24.47 -33.94 45.06
C THR A 34 24.24 -34.64 43.74
N ASN A 35 23.36 -35.65 43.74
CA ASN A 35 22.99 -36.36 42.53
C ASN A 35 22.41 -35.33 41.55
N SER A 36 23.23 -34.96 40.56
CA SER A 36 22.88 -33.94 39.57
C SER A 36 22.50 -34.65 38.29
N THR A 37 21.34 -34.29 37.73
CA THR A 37 20.90 -34.76 36.42
C THR A 37 20.94 -33.62 35.44
N PHE A 38 21.30 -33.92 34.19
CA PHE A 38 21.35 -32.94 33.11
C PHE A 38 20.37 -33.37 32.04
N THR A 39 19.51 -32.45 31.66
CA THR A 39 18.50 -32.64 30.61
C THR A 39 18.63 -31.52 29.59
N SER A 40 18.14 -31.78 28.38
CA SER A 40 18.12 -30.80 27.31
C SER A 40 16.69 -30.62 26.80
N SER A 41 16.40 -29.40 26.39
CA SER A 41 15.11 -29.02 25.82
C SER A 41 15.26 -28.09 24.63
N THR A 42 14.25 -28.10 23.77
CA THR A 42 14.08 -27.11 22.71
C THR A 42 12.71 -26.46 22.84
N SER A 43 12.65 -25.17 22.55
CA SER A 43 11.40 -24.41 22.54
C SER A 43 11.43 -23.36 21.45
N ARG A 44 10.26 -22.92 20.97
CA ARG A 44 10.17 -21.92 19.91
C ARG A 44 9.11 -20.87 20.21
N THR A 45 9.32 -19.65 19.74
CA THR A 45 8.28 -18.60 19.66
C THR A 45 8.25 -18.04 18.26
N GLU A 46 7.06 -17.68 17.78
CA GLU A 46 6.87 -17.02 16.49
C GLU A 46 6.14 -15.70 16.72
N THR A 47 6.65 -14.63 16.10
CA THR A 47 6.06 -13.30 16.15
C THR A 47 5.88 -12.80 14.72
N PHE A 48 4.73 -12.20 14.45
CA PHE A 48 4.41 -11.61 13.15
C PHE A 48 4.44 -10.09 13.27
N THR A 49 5.27 -9.44 12.46
CA THR A 49 5.37 -7.99 12.38
C THR A 49 4.88 -7.55 11.00
N ASP A 50 3.72 -6.90 10.97
CA ASP A 50 3.05 -6.49 9.73
C ASP A 50 3.30 -5.01 9.41
N THR A 51 3.77 -4.73 8.19
CA THR A 51 3.80 -3.38 7.62
C THR A 51 2.68 -3.23 6.60
N GLN A 52 2.06 -2.06 6.54
CA GLN A 52 0.96 -1.78 5.61
C GLN A 52 1.49 -0.96 4.44
N GLN A 53 1.17 -1.38 3.22
CA GLN A 53 1.46 -0.63 2.00
C GLN A 53 0.15 -0.38 1.26
N ALA A 54 -0.10 0.86 0.87
CA ALA A 54 -1.25 1.24 0.06
C ALA A 54 -0.81 1.54 -1.37
N VAL A 55 -1.48 0.91 -2.33
CA VAL A 55 -1.27 1.09 -3.76
C VAL A 55 -2.58 1.53 -4.39
N ARG A 56 -2.50 2.51 -5.27
CA ARG A 56 -3.63 3.00 -6.05
C ARG A 56 -3.45 2.59 -7.51
N GLU A 57 -4.50 2.01 -8.07
CA GLU A 57 -4.60 1.69 -9.48
C GLU A 57 -5.78 2.46 -10.08
N ASP A 58 -5.56 3.20 -11.17
CA ASP A 58 -6.60 3.99 -11.82
C ASP A 58 -6.97 3.36 -13.18
N THR A 59 -8.27 3.11 -13.35
CA THR A 59 -8.88 2.61 -14.58
C THR A 59 -9.85 3.66 -15.11
N PHE A 60 -10.11 3.63 -16.42
CA PHE A 60 -10.89 4.66 -17.09
C PHE A 60 -12.01 4.04 -17.92
N SER A 61 -13.16 4.72 -17.96
CA SER A 61 -14.24 4.43 -18.87
C SER A 61 -14.74 5.75 -19.48
N THR A 62 -14.55 5.89 -20.78
CA THR A 62 -14.94 7.10 -21.52
C THR A 62 -16.12 6.79 -22.43
N ARG A 63 -17.24 7.49 -22.25
CA ARG A 63 -18.39 7.45 -23.16
C ARG A 63 -18.36 8.67 -24.07
N LEU A 64 -18.37 8.45 -25.37
CA LEU A 64 -18.39 9.50 -26.38
C LEU A 64 -19.76 9.53 -27.05
N LEU A 65 -20.42 10.68 -26.97
CA LEU A 65 -21.72 10.96 -27.55
C LEU A 65 -21.59 12.00 -28.66
N ALA A 66 -22.27 11.80 -29.79
CA ALA A 66 -22.40 12.83 -30.81
C ALA A 66 -23.87 13.11 -31.11
N VAL A 67 -24.26 14.38 -31.00
CA VAL A 67 -25.65 14.82 -31.11
C VAL A 67 -25.78 15.85 -32.24
N LEU A 68 -26.67 15.58 -33.19
CA LEU A 68 -27.03 16.48 -34.29
C LEU A 68 -28.24 17.32 -33.89
N ASP A 69 -28.16 18.63 -34.15
CA ASP A 69 -29.21 19.64 -33.90
C ASP A 69 -29.75 19.61 -32.45
N GLY A 70 -28.93 19.15 -31.49
CA GLY A 70 -29.24 19.14 -30.07
C GLY A 70 -30.17 18.01 -29.58
N SER A 71 -30.75 17.19 -30.47
CA SER A 71 -31.68 16.11 -30.09
C SER A 71 -31.32 14.73 -30.63
N THR A 72 -30.67 14.63 -31.78
CA THR A 72 -30.49 13.36 -32.48
C THR A 72 -29.11 12.79 -32.18
N THR A 73 -29.03 11.75 -31.35
CA THR A 73 -27.75 11.05 -31.10
C THR A 73 -27.41 10.19 -32.31
N VAL A 74 -26.30 10.50 -32.98
CA VAL A 74 -25.81 9.77 -34.17
C VAL A 74 -24.64 8.85 -33.84
N TYR A 75 -24.06 9.00 -32.65
CA TYR A 75 -22.92 8.22 -32.19
C TYR A 75 -22.98 8.10 -30.67
N ASP A 76 -22.84 6.88 -30.15
CA ASP A 76 -22.72 6.58 -28.73
C ASP A 76 -21.85 5.34 -28.57
N MET A 77 -20.61 5.53 -28.12
CA MET A 77 -19.70 4.42 -27.85
C MET A 77 -19.00 4.63 -26.51
N THR A 78 -18.77 3.52 -25.81
CA THR A 78 -18.05 3.50 -24.53
C THR A 78 -16.74 2.73 -24.68
N PHE A 79 -15.67 3.30 -24.14
CA PHE A 79 -14.31 2.77 -24.22
C PHE A 79 -13.76 2.57 -22.81
N SER A 80 -13.07 1.46 -22.57
CA SER A 80 -12.33 1.19 -21.33
C SER A 80 -10.95 1.85 -21.35
N ALA A 81 -10.90 3.14 -21.66
CA ALA A 81 -9.68 3.92 -21.77
C ALA A 81 -9.97 5.40 -21.43
N ALA A 82 -8.91 6.16 -21.14
CA ALA A 82 -9.01 7.60 -20.92
C ALA A 82 -9.28 8.34 -22.25
N PHE A 83 -9.81 9.55 -22.18
CA PHE A 83 -10.08 10.35 -23.38
C PHE A 83 -8.82 10.63 -24.21
N SER A 84 -7.65 10.75 -23.58
CA SER A 84 -6.36 10.95 -24.27
C SER A 84 -5.87 9.72 -25.04
N ASP A 85 -6.54 8.58 -24.92
CA ASP A 85 -6.15 7.35 -25.60
C ASP A 85 -6.35 7.47 -27.13
N PRO A 86 -5.40 7.01 -27.97
CA PRO A 86 -5.52 7.07 -29.43
C PRO A 86 -6.78 6.42 -29.99
N LEU A 87 -7.30 5.35 -29.38
CA LEU A 87 -8.54 4.70 -29.82
C LEU A 87 -9.76 5.62 -29.58
N VAL A 88 -9.79 6.32 -28.44
CA VAL A 88 -10.86 7.28 -28.14
C VAL A 88 -10.74 8.52 -29.04
N GLN A 89 -9.53 8.97 -29.36
CA GLN A 89 -9.32 10.07 -30.31
C GLN A 89 -9.75 9.69 -31.75
N ALA A 90 -9.47 8.47 -32.19
CA ALA A 90 -9.96 7.96 -33.47
C ALA A 90 -11.49 7.87 -33.49
N ALA A 91 -12.10 7.51 -32.36
CA ALA A 91 -13.55 7.51 -32.19
C ALA A 91 -14.17 8.91 -32.30
N VAL A 92 -13.49 9.97 -31.87
CA VAL A 92 -13.92 11.37 -32.10
C VAL A 92 -13.98 11.70 -33.59
N LEU A 93 -12.98 11.29 -34.37
CA LEU A 93 -12.99 11.48 -35.82
C LEU A 93 -14.13 10.68 -36.49
N ALA A 94 -14.37 9.45 -36.04
CA ALA A 94 -15.48 8.64 -36.51
C ALA A 94 -16.85 9.28 -36.17
N ALA A 95 -16.98 9.86 -34.98
CA ALA A 95 -18.17 10.58 -34.55
C ALA A 95 -18.42 11.85 -35.40
N GLN A 96 -17.37 12.59 -35.76
CA GLN A 96 -17.46 13.71 -36.70
C GLN A 96 -17.93 13.25 -38.09
N GLY A 97 -17.42 12.11 -38.59
CA GLY A 97 -17.88 11.51 -39.84
C GLY A 97 -19.35 11.05 -39.79
N ALA A 98 -19.81 10.52 -38.65
CA ALA A 98 -21.21 10.14 -38.46
C ALA A 98 -22.14 11.37 -38.46
N LEU A 99 -21.71 12.47 -37.83
CA LEU A 99 -22.42 13.75 -37.84
C LEU A 99 -22.50 14.36 -39.24
N THR A 100 -21.42 14.37 -40.03
CA THR A 100 -21.47 14.86 -41.41
C THR A 100 -22.37 14.01 -42.29
N ALA A 101 -22.32 12.68 -42.15
CA ALA A 101 -23.20 11.77 -42.88
C ALA A 101 -24.69 12.00 -42.55
N ALA A 102 -25.02 12.19 -41.27
CA ALA A 102 -26.39 12.46 -40.82
C ALA A 102 -26.89 13.88 -41.13
N GLY A 103 -25.97 14.83 -41.31
CA GLY A 103 -26.26 16.22 -41.64
C GLY A 103 -26.52 16.51 -43.12
N SER A 104 -26.12 15.59 -44.01
CA SER A 104 -26.23 15.74 -45.47
C SER A 104 -27.67 16.07 -45.94
N PRO A 105 -27.85 17.01 -46.89
CA PRO A 105 -26.83 17.62 -47.77
C PRO A 105 -26.15 18.88 -47.22
N ASP A 106 -26.55 19.38 -46.05
CA ASP A 106 -26.01 20.62 -45.49
C ASP A 106 -24.61 20.41 -44.87
N ALA A 107 -23.79 21.46 -44.88
CA ALA A 107 -22.51 21.45 -44.16
C ALA A 107 -22.76 21.42 -42.65
N VAL A 108 -22.04 20.58 -41.91
CA VAL A 108 -22.18 20.46 -40.44
C VAL A 108 -21.03 21.19 -39.75
N SER A 109 -21.35 22.05 -38.78
CA SER A 109 -20.35 22.63 -37.88
C SER A 109 -20.26 21.83 -36.59
N PHE A 110 -19.04 21.69 -36.07
CA PHE A 110 -18.76 20.93 -34.86
C PHE A 110 -18.50 21.85 -33.67
N SER A 111 -19.02 21.47 -32.50
CA SER A 111 -18.66 22.05 -31.21
C SER A 111 -18.34 20.92 -30.22
N GLY A 112 -17.20 21.02 -29.54
CA GLY A 112 -16.67 19.94 -28.68
C GLY A 112 -15.61 19.09 -29.39
N PRO A 113 -15.16 17.99 -28.77
CA PRO A 113 -15.77 17.27 -27.64
C PRO A 113 -15.61 18.00 -26.29
N THR A 114 -16.72 18.12 -25.54
CA THR A 114 -16.73 18.73 -24.20
C THR A 114 -17.03 17.68 -23.13
N LEU A 115 -16.28 17.70 -22.03
CA LEU A 115 -16.57 16.87 -20.87
C LEU A 115 -17.89 17.32 -20.22
N THR A 116 -18.89 16.45 -20.23
CA THR A 116 -20.24 16.70 -19.70
C THR A 116 -20.41 16.16 -18.29
N SER A 117 -19.77 15.03 -17.97
CA SER A 117 -19.82 14.44 -16.64
C SER A 117 -18.55 13.65 -16.36
N THR A 118 -18.10 13.68 -15.11
CA THR A 118 -16.99 12.87 -14.62
C THR A 118 -17.29 12.37 -13.21
N SER A 119 -16.97 11.12 -12.93
CA SER A 119 -17.11 10.52 -11.61
C SER A 119 -15.97 9.55 -11.36
N THR A 120 -15.47 9.53 -10.13
CA THR A 120 -14.44 8.59 -9.67
C THR A 120 -14.98 7.79 -8.51
N VAL A 121 -14.93 6.47 -8.62
CA VAL A 121 -15.41 5.55 -7.58
C VAL A 121 -14.39 4.45 -7.34
N VAL A 122 -14.34 3.91 -6.12
CA VAL A 122 -13.57 2.69 -5.85
C VAL A 122 -14.30 1.52 -6.50
N ALA A 123 -13.66 0.88 -7.47
CA ALA A 123 -14.19 -0.26 -8.21
C ALA A 123 -13.83 -1.60 -7.55
N GLY A 124 -12.71 -1.65 -6.82
CA GLY A 124 -12.29 -2.84 -6.12
C GLY A 124 -11.16 -2.57 -5.14
N THR A 125 -11.02 -3.47 -4.17
CA THR A 125 -9.94 -3.48 -3.20
C THR A 125 -9.42 -4.90 -3.06
N SER A 126 -8.12 -5.10 -3.17
CA SER A 126 -7.48 -6.40 -2.91
C SER A 126 -6.31 -6.23 -1.95
N SER A 127 -6.02 -7.27 -1.17
CA SER A 127 -4.92 -7.28 -0.21
C SER A 127 -4.09 -8.54 -0.42
N VAL A 128 -2.78 -8.37 -0.57
CA VAL A 128 -1.81 -9.47 -0.65
C VAL A 128 -0.85 -9.33 0.53
N THR A 129 -0.70 -10.40 1.30
CA THR A 129 0.30 -10.47 2.37
C THR A 129 1.49 -11.26 1.88
N GLN A 130 2.69 -10.68 1.95
CA GLN A 130 3.93 -11.33 1.55
C GLN A 130 4.93 -11.31 2.69
N ILE A 131 5.65 -12.41 2.89
CA ILE A 131 6.78 -12.46 3.82
C ILE A 131 7.94 -11.71 3.17
N THR A 132 8.42 -10.67 3.84
CA THR A 132 9.53 -9.82 3.37
C THR A 132 10.84 -10.09 4.11
N GLY A 133 10.77 -10.78 5.25
CA GLY A 133 11.96 -11.17 5.99
C GLY A 133 11.64 -12.13 7.12
N THR A 134 12.68 -12.83 7.55
CA THR A 134 12.64 -13.73 8.71
C THR A 134 13.93 -13.56 9.48
N ILE A 135 13.84 -13.33 10.78
CA ILE A 135 14.98 -13.29 11.70
C ILE A 135 14.78 -14.41 12.71
N GLU A 136 15.83 -15.20 12.92
CA GLU A 136 15.86 -16.23 13.96
C GLU A 136 16.93 -15.90 14.99
N THR A 137 16.56 -15.96 16.27
CA THR A 137 17.49 -15.76 17.38
C THR A 137 17.41 -16.95 18.33
N ALA A 138 18.55 -17.57 18.60
CA ALA A 138 18.65 -18.66 19.56
C ALA A 138 19.15 -18.13 20.91
N THR A 139 18.45 -18.46 21.99
CA THR A 139 18.84 -18.14 23.37
C THR A 139 18.88 -19.42 24.19
N VAL A 140 19.96 -19.64 24.94
CA VAL A 140 20.06 -20.78 25.85
C VAL A 140 19.71 -20.32 27.25
N THR A 141 18.79 -21.04 27.90
CA THR A 141 18.34 -20.81 29.27
C THR A 141 18.57 -22.05 30.11
N LEU A 142 18.98 -21.86 31.36
CA LEU A 142 19.20 -22.96 32.30
C LEU A 142 18.07 -22.97 33.34
N GLU A 143 17.21 -23.98 33.26
CA GLU A 143 16.16 -24.20 34.24
C GLU A 143 16.66 -25.18 35.30
N THR A 144 16.64 -24.78 36.57
CA THR A 144 17.10 -25.63 37.68
C THR A 144 15.91 -26.09 38.50
N GLN A 145 15.74 -27.40 38.63
CA GLN A 145 14.70 -28.01 39.46
C GLN A 145 15.35 -28.81 40.59
N ILE A 146 15.05 -28.45 41.84
CA ILE A 146 15.45 -29.21 43.02
C ILE A 146 14.29 -30.14 43.38
N GLY A 147 14.58 -31.43 43.55
CA GLY A 147 13.54 -32.42 43.84
C GLY A 147 13.06 -32.38 45.30
N PRO A 148 11.86 -32.89 45.60
CA PRO A 148 10.96 -33.57 44.65
C PRO A 148 10.18 -32.59 43.76
N GLY A 149 10.08 -32.89 42.47
CA GLY A 149 9.32 -32.07 41.52
C GLY A 149 9.38 -32.62 40.10
N SER A 150 8.77 -31.92 39.16
CA SER A 150 8.82 -32.29 37.74
C SER A 150 9.07 -31.08 36.86
N ILE A 151 9.70 -31.31 35.72
CA ILE A 151 10.05 -30.31 34.72
C ILE A 151 9.81 -30.88 33.32
N LEU A 152 9.42 -30.03 32.37
CA LEU A 152 9.27 -30.43 30.97
C LEU A 152 10.63 -30.43 30.27
N ILE A 153 10.98 -31.54 29.65
CA ILE A 153 12.22 -31.71 28.88
C ILE A 153 11.95 -32.07 27.42
N GLY A 154 12.99 -32.06 26.58
CA GLY A 154 12.89 -32.41 25.16
C GLY A 154 12.23 -31.31 24.33
N ASP A 155 11.50 -31.69 23.28
CA ASP A 155 10.87 -30.71 22.39
C ASP A 155 9.55 -30.19 22.97
N ARG A 156 9.57 -28.94 23.44
CA ARG A 156 8.44 -28.24 24.04
C ARG A 156 7.54 -27.57 22.98
N GLY A 157 7.99 -27.48 21.72
CA GLY A 157 7.22 -26.92 20.62
C GLY A 157 7.09 -25.39 20.64
N LEU A 158 6.01 -24.90 20.03
CA LEU A 158 5.66 -23.48 19.96
C LEU A 158 5.06 -23.01 21.30
N CYS A 159 5.85 -22.25 22.04
CA CYS A 159 5.48 -21.69 23.33
C CYS A 159 4.80 -20.33 23.15
N SER A 160 3.84 -20.02 24.03
CA SER A 160 3.13 -18.73 24.05
C SER A 160 4.01 -17.54 24.44
N GLY A 161 5.10 -17.80 25.15
CA GLY A 161 6.01 -16.76 25.60
C GLY A 161 7.35 -17.30 26.04
N PHE A 162 8.33 -16.40 26.08
CA PHE A 162 9.66 -16.68 26.54
C PHE A 162 10.20 -15.48 27.31
N SER A 163 10.87 -15.75 28.42
CA SER A 163 11.63 -14.75 29.17
C SER A 163 12.99 -15.35 29.51
N PRO A 164 14.10 -14.61 29.31
CA PRO A 164 15.43 -15.08 29.69
C PRO A 164 15.55 -15.42 31.19
N ALA A 165 14.72 -14.83 32.04
CA ALA A 165 14.77 -15.03 33.49
C ALA A 165 14.01 -16.28 33.96
N THR A 166 12.89 -16.61 33.31
CA THR A 166 12.00 -17.70 33.74
C THR A 166 11.94 -18.88 32.78
N GLY A 167 12.55 -18.76 31.59
CA GLY A 167 12.45 -19.73 30.51
C GLY A 167 11.14 -19.61 29.71
N PRO A 168 10.88 -20.55 28.78
CA PRO A 168 9.68 -20.59 27.97
C PRO A 168 8.44 -21.01 28.77
N THR A 169 7.29 -20.45 28.41
CA THR A 169 6.01 -20.63 29.13
C THR A 169 4.87 -20.96 28.16
N GLY A 170 3.89 -21.72 28.65
CA GLY A 170 2.71 -22.14 27.86
C GLY A 170 3.08 -22.96 26.63
N CYS A 171 4.06 -23.85 26.77
CA CYS A 171 4.46 -24.78 25.71
C CYS A 171 3.53 -26.01 25.72
N PRO A 172 2.99 -26.44 24.57
CA PRO A 172 2.07 -27.58 24.50
C PRO A 172 2.79 -28.94 24.49
N GLY A 173 4.08 -28.96 24.19
CA GLY A 173 4.88 -30.17 24.09
C GLY A 173 5.80 -30.41 25.29
N GLY A 174 6.72 -31.34 25.10
CA GLY A 174 7.71 -31.76 26.07
C GLY A 174 7.32 -33.08 26.75
N THR A 175 8.32 -33.71 27.38
CA THR A 175 8.14 -34.89 28.20
C THR A 175 8.35 -34.53 29.66
N LEU A 176 7.48 -35.05 30.53
CA LEU A 176 7.61 -34.78 31.96
C LEU A 176 8.80 -35.58 32.52
N PHE A 177 9.77 -34.88 33.09
CA PHE A 177 10.90 -35.46 33.79
C PHE A 177 10.72 -35.30 35.30
N THR A 178 10.74 -36.40 36.04
CA THR A 178 10.58 -36.42 37.50
C THR A 178 11.95 -36.30 38.17
N VAL A 179 12.11 -35.26 38.98
CA VAL A 179 13.29 -35.02 39.81
C VAL A 179 13.02 -35.59 41.19
N LEU A 180 13.79 -36.61 41.59
CA LEU A 180 13.67 -37.27 42.89
C LEU A 180 14.13 -36.36 44.03
N ALA A 181 13.62 -36.60 45.24
CA ALA A 181 14.06 -35.87 46.43
C ALA A 181 15.57 -36.03 46.64
N GLY A 182 16.27 -34.93 46.92
CA GLY A 182 17.72 -34.91 47.12
C GLY A 182 18.55 -34.89 45.83
N THR A 183 17.91 -34.79 44.65
CA THR A 183 18.59 -34.57 43.37
C THR A 183 18.29 -33.17 42.82
N THR A 184 19.22 -32.64 42.03
CA THR A 184 19.05 -31.38 41.29
C THR A 184 19.11 -31.68 39.81
N ASN A 185 18.12 -31.23 39.04
CA ASN A 185 18.16 -31.31 37.58
C ASN A 185 18.47 -29.94 36.99
N PHE A 186 19.44 -29.92 36.07
CA PHE A 186 19.76 -28.77 35.23
C PHE A 186 19.26 -29.06 33.81
N ASN A 187 18.22 -28.35 33.40
CA ASN A 187 17.67 -28.44 32.06
C ASN A 187 18.21 -27.28 31.21
N ALA A 188 19.01 -27.60 30.19
CA ALA A 188 19.46 -26.63 29.21
C ALA A 188 18.42 -26.53 28.09
N ASN A 189 17.67 -25.43 28.09
CA ASN A 189 16.67 -25.15 27.06
C ASN A 189 17.23 -24.21 26.00
N THR A 190 17.32 -24.69 24.76
CA THR A 190 17.59 -23.87 23.58
C THR A 190 16.27 -23.32 23.04
N HIS A 191 16.06 -22.02 23.21
CA HIS A 191 14.90 -21.31 22.72
C HIS A 191 15.19 -20.64 21.38
N THR A 192 14.37 -20.88 20.36
CA THR A 192 14.44 -20.19 19.08
C THR A 192 13.28 -19.21 18.97
N ALA A 193 13.57 -17.91 18.93
CA ALA A 193 12.60 -16.87 18.62
C ALA A 193 12.68 -16.55 17.14
N THR A 194 11.56 -16.70 16.44
CA THR A 194 11.43 -16.38 15.02
C THR A 194 10.55 -15.14 14.87
N GLU A 195 11.10 -14.09 14.27
CA GLU A 195 10.36 -12.91 13.87
C GLU A 195 10.12 -12.93 12.36
N ILE A 196 8.84 -12.91 11.98
CA ILE A 196 8.39 -12.99 10.59
C ILE A 196 7.86 -11.63 10.20
N PHE A 197 8.60 -10.94 9.33
CA PHE A 197 8.18 -9.66 8.77
C PHE A 197 7.28 -9.91 7.56
N ARG A 198 6.08 -9.33 7.59
CA ARG A 198 5.15 -9.39 6.46
C ARG A 198 4.79 -7.99 6.00
N THR A 199 4.72 -7.80 4.70
CA THR A 199 4.13 -6.61 4.11
C THR A 199 2.75 -6.95 3.58
N VAL A 200 1.75 -6.20 4.04
CA VAL A 200 0.37 -6.27 3.59
C VAL A 200 0.16 -5.16 2.58
N THR A 201 0.14 -5.52 1.29
CA THR A 201 -0.08 -4.59 0.20
C THR A 201 -1.55 -4.55 -0.14
N THR A 202 -2.18 -3.41 0.08
CA THR A 202 -3.58 -3.12 -0.26
C THR A 202 -3.64 -2.33 -1.56
N THR A 203 -4.19 -2.93 -2.62
CA THR A 203 -4.38 -2.28 -3.91
C THR A 203 -5.84 -1.85 -4.04
N SER A 204 -6.07 -0.55 -4.14
CA SER A 204 -7.38 0.03 -4.40
C SER A 204 -7.46 0.45 -5.86
N THR A 205 -8.38 -0.16 -6.60
CA THR A 205 -8.67 0.16 -7.99
C THR A 205 -9.79 1.19 -8.06
N PHE A 206 -9.52 2.33 -8.68
CA PHE A 206 -10.49 3.40 -8.91
C PHE A 206 -10.92 3.39 -10.37
N LEU A 207 -12.22 3.51 -10.62
CA LEU A 207 -12.78 3.68 -11.95
C LEU A 207 -13.21 5.14 -12.13
N THR A 208 -12.58 5.79 -13.10
CA THR A 208 -12.95 7.13 -13.55
C THR A 208 -13.85 7.02 -14.77
N THR A 209 -15.13 7.34 -14.62
CA THR A 209 -16.08 7.41 -15.74
C THR A 209 -16.17 8.85 -16.23
N ALA A 210 -16.01 9.06 -17.54
CA ALA A 210 -16.09 10.38 -18.16
C ALA A 210 -17.01 10.34 -19.39
N VAL A 211 -17.90 11.32 -19.52
CA VAL A 211 -18.81 11.45 -20.67
C VAL A 211 -18.42 12.68 -21.47
N TYR A 212 -18.06 12.49 -22.74
CA TYR A 212 -17.76 13.57 -23.67
C TYR A 212 -18.86 13.67 -24.71
N THR A 213 -19.29 14.89 -25.01
CA THR A 213 -20.32 15.19 -26.01
C THR A 213 -19.76 16.03 -27.13
N LEU A 214 -20.06 15.65 -28.37
CA LEU A 214 -19.79 16.40 -29.58
C LEU A 214 -21.11 16.85 -30.19
N PHE A 215 -21.26 18.14 -30.44
CA PHE A 215 -22.46 18.70 -31.06
C PHE A 215 -22.20 19.00 -32.53
N GLY A 216 -23.11 18.57 -33.39
CA GLY A 216 -23.18 18.98 -34.79
C GLY A 216 -24.41 19.86 -35.02
N VAL A 217 -24.25 20.95 -35.76
CA VAL A 217 -25.37 21.76 -36.24
C VAL A 217 -25.30 21.86 -37.76
N ARG A 218 -26.44 21.64 -38.44
CA ARG A 218 -26.53 21.90 -39.89
C ARG A 218 -26.42 23.40 -40.14
N GLN A 219 -25.46 23.82 -40.93
CA GLN A 219 -25.46 25.16 -41.51
C GLN A 219 -26.52 25.13 -42.61
N GLY A 220 -27.73 25.61 -42.30
CA GLY A 220 -28.77 25.75 -43.30
C GLY A 220 -28.18 26.41 -44.53
N GLY A 221 -28.27 25.74 -45.68
CA GLY A 221 -27.80 26.29 -46.93
C GLY A 221 -28.29 27.73 -47.04
N GLY A 222 -27.35 28.67 -47.19
CA GLY A 222 -27.68 29.97 -47.72
C GLY A 222 -28.26 29.72 -49.10
N GLY A 223 -29.57 29.46 -49.16
CA GLY A 223 -30.31 29.52 -50.39
C GLY A 223 -30.02 30.90 -50.92
N THR A 224 -29.30 30.96 -52.03
CA THR A 224 -29.25 32.16 -52.83
C THR A 224 -30.70 32.49 -53.13
N VAL A 225 -31.27 33.42 -52.36
CA VAL A 225 -32.54 34.06 -52.70
C VAL A 225 -32.32 34.51 -54.14
N PRO A 226 -33.07 34.01 -55.13
CA PRO A 226 -33.02 34.61 -56.44
C PRO A 226 -33.50 36.03 -56.21
N GLU A 227 -32.58 36.98 -56.31
CA GLU A 227 -32.85 38.40 -56.27
C GLU A 227 -34.08 38.65 -57.16
N PRO A 228 -35.18 39.22 -56.65
CA PRO A 228 -36.32 39.54 -57.49
C PRO A 228 -35.80 40.46 -58.60
N GLY A 229 -35.88 39.97 -59.84
CA GLY A 229 -34.99 40.38 -60.92
C GLY A 229 -34.83 41.89 -61.08
N ALA A 230 -33.60 42.37 -60.86
CA ALA A 230 -33.17 43.70 -61.31
C ALA A 230 -33.38 43.90 -62.84
N LEU A 231 -33.50 42.81 -63.61
CA LEU A 231 -33.84 42.83 -65.03
C LEU A 231 -35.31 43.18 -65.32
N ALA A 232 -36.24 42.93 -64.39
CA ALA A 232 -37.65 43.29 -64.58
C ALA A 232 -37.87 44.81 -64.48
N LEU A 233 -37.09 45.51 -63.65
CA LEU A 233 -37.12 46.97 -63.53
C LEU A 233 -36.40 47.69 -64.69
N ALA A 234 -35.37 47.08 -65.27
CA ALA A 234 -34.68 47.63 -66.43
C ALA A 234 -35.54 47.63 -67.71
N LEU A 235 -36.39 46.61 -67.90
CA LEU A 235 -37.27 46.53 -69.08
C LEU A 235 -38.52 47.43 -68.97
N LEU A 236 -39.02 47.69 -67.76
CA LEU A 236 -40.12 48.65 -67.56
C LEU A 236 -39.70 50.12 -67.73
N ALA A 237 -38.44 50.47 -67.43
CA ALA A 237 -37.92 51.82 -67.65
C ALA A 237 -37.76 52.19 -69.14
N LEU A 238 -37.49 51.21 -70.01
CA LEU A 238 -37.35 51.43 -71.46
C LEU A 238 -38.69 51.53 -72.20
N ALA A 239 -39.78 50.98 -71.65
CA ALA A 239 -41.12 51.10 -72.23
C ALA A 239 -41.77 52.47 -71.96
N ALA A 240 -41.41 53.15 -70.86
CA ALA A 240 -41.97 54.45 -70.49
C ALA A 240 -41.42 55.64 -71.31
N LEU A 241 -40.31 55.46 -72.05
CA LEU A 241 -39.71 56.54 -72.85
C LEU A 241 -40.32 56.68 -74.27
N ARG A 242 -41.25 55.80 -74.67
CA ARG A 242 -41.88 55.83 -76.01
C ARG A 242 -43.29 56.44 -76.06
N LEU A 243 -43.84 56.91 -74.94
CA LEU A 243 -45.23 57.43 -74.87
C LEU A 243 -45.34 58.81 -74.22
N VAL A 244 -44.44 59.74 -74.56
CA VAL A 244 -44.67 61.18 -74.31
C VAL A 244 -45.38 61.79 -75.52
N PRO A 245 -46.69 62.09 -75.45
CA PRO A 245 -47.38 62.84 -76.47
C PRO A 245 -46.94 64.32 -76.44
N ARG A 246 -46.50 64.82 -77.60
CA ARG A 246 -46.38 66.26 -77.86
C ARG A 246 -47.74 66.94 -77.69
N ARG A 247 -47.84 67.99 -76.86
CA ARG A 247 -48.99 68.90 -76.87
C ARG A 247 -48.57 70.38 -77.00
N PRO A 248 -49.40 71.23 -77.64
CA PRO A 248 -48.99 72.52 -78.17
C PRO A 248 -49.56 73.75 -77.41
N ARG A 249 -48.83 74.87 -77.59
CA ARG A 249 -49.24 76.29 -77.76
C ARG A 249 -50.24 77.00 -76.83
N GLY A 250 -49.81 78.19 -76.40
CA GLY A 250 -50.57 79.44 -76.24
C GLY A 250 -49.66 80.47 -75.57
N ARG A 251 -49.14 81.56 -76.18
CA ARG A 251 -49.70 82.76 -76.83
C ARG A 251 -50.56 83.65 -75.92
N ALA A 252 -49.94 84.73 -75.40
CA ALA A 252 -50.45 86.11 -75.27
C ALA A 252 -49.28 86.96 -74.72
N GLU A 253 -48.71 87.93 -75.47
CA GLU A 253 -49.04 89.38 -75.44
C GLU A 253 -48.63 90.07 -74.12
N ARG A 254 -48.06 91.28 -74.00
CA ARG A 254 -47.59 92.41 -74.84
C ARG A 254 -46.87 93.40 -73.85
N LEU A 255 -46.21 94.44 -74.36
CA LEU A 255 -45.52 95.60 -73.71
C LEU A 255 -43.98 95.45 -73.76
N ALA A 256 -43.18 96.36 -74.31
CA ALA A 256 -43.39 97.71 -74.86
C ALA A 256 -42.49 97.92 -76.09
#